data_AF-S7Q437-F1
#
_entry.id   AF-S7Q437-F1
#
_cell.length_a   1.000
_cell.length_b   1.000
_cell.length_c   1.000
_cell.angle_alpha   90.00
_cell.angle_beta   90.00
_cell.angle_gamma   90.00
#
_symmetry.space_group_name_H-M   'P 1'
#
loop_
_entity.id
_entity.type
_entity.pdbx_description
1 polymer ?
#
loop_
_entity_poly.entity_id
_entity_poly.type
_entity_poly.pdbx_seq_one_letter_code
_entity_poly.pdbx_strand_id
1 'polypeptide(L)'
;MKSNAGMDVHTVLDDSPIYRRTSLAVIPALCVAGAFTILLHRNYQAYLSLGPGGLPLNPWGWLISTLVKPLGRETLSTTEYDGADSFESCLGESSSIPYRSGPRPRTGWHFLPQRQLDQIPDEAVKQKLRELMDRLAKEYEKTVAVMPSPHEKVDNALIIRGTPPHKIASDAQSEILHLHASSDFSVHAILSSRDCKLVIERGWGERHPLSGVLGNVPRQFLMVYAPRNDEEFAVVERILKASIEYMTKRHSNS
;
A
#
# COMPACT_ATOMS: atom_id res chain seq x y z
N MET A 1 -53.17 -43.04 -54.19
CA MET A 1 -52.00 -42.15 -54.21
C MET A 1 -52.42 -40.75 -53.78
N LYS A 2 -51.98 -40.31 -52.60
CA LYS A 2 -51.68 -38.92 -52.23
C LYS A 2 -50.97 -38.99 -50.88
N SER A 3 -49.64 -38.91 -50.92
CA SER A 3 -48.78 -38.84 -49.74
C SER A 3 -48.94 -37.46 -49.11
N ASN A 4 -49.39 -37.41 -47.85
CA ASN A 4 -49.29 -36.19 -47.06
C ASN A 4 -47.88 -36.14 -46.49
N ALA A 5 -47.07 -35.21 -47.01
CA ALA A 5 -45.74 -34.93 -46.50
C ALA A 5 -45.87 -34.36 -45.08
N GLY A 6 -45.33 -35.09 -44.10
CA GLY A 6 -45.13 -34.58 -42.75
C GLY A 6 -44.16 -33.42 -42.81
N MET A 7 -44.65 -32.22 -42.52
CA MET A 7 -43.81 -31.06 -42.30
C MET A 7 -43.11 -31.26 -40.96
N ASP A 8 -41.81 -31.55 -41.04
CA ASP A 8 -40.95 -31.80 -39.90
C ASP A 8 -40.82 -30.51 -39.07
N VAL A 9 -41.47 -30.51 -37.91
CA VAL A 9 -41.57 -29.34 -37.01
C VAL A 9 -40.19 -28.95 -36.46
N HIS A 10 -39.21 -29.85 -36.53
CA HIS A 10 -37.84 -29.58 -36.12
C HIS A 10 -37.09 -28.65 -37.10
N THR A 11 -37.45 -28.61 -38.38
CA THR A 11 -36.70 -27.85 -39.39
C THR A 11 -37.09 -26.36 -39.45
N VAL A 12 -38.28 -25.99 -38.94
CA VAL A 12 -38.80 -24.61 -39.02
C VAL A 12 -38.28 -23.70 -37.89
N LEU A 13 -37.78 -24.28 -36.80
CA LEU A 13 -37.29 -23.50 -35.66
C LEU A 13 -35.83 -23.03 -35.84
N ASP A 14 -35.04 -23.75 -36.64
CA ASP A 14 -33.60 -23.48 -36.83
C ASP A 14 -33.30 -22.35 -37.83
N ASP A 15 -34.24 -22.05 -38.75
CA ASP A 15 -34.06 -21.05 -39.81
C ASP A 15 -34.66 -19.67 -39.48
N SER A 16 -35.16 -19.45 -38.26
CA SER A 16 -35.64 -18.12 -37.88
C SER A 16 -34.46 -17.14 -37.68
N PRO A 17 -34.40 -16.00 -38.39
CA PRO A 17 -33.30 -15.03 -38.27
C PRO A 17 -33.16 -14.43 -36.87
N ILE A 18 -34.19 -14.59 -36.04
CA ILE A 18 -34.22 -14.24 -34.62
C ILE A 18 -33.37 -15.23 -33.80
N TYR A 19 -33.52 -16.55 -34.00
CA TYR A 19 -32.69 -17.57 -33.35
C TYR A 19 -31.21 -17.47 -33.73
N ARG A 20 -30.92 -17.21 -35.02
CA ARG A 20 -29.53 -17.06 -35.49
C ARG A 20 -28.84 -15.83 -34.89
N ARG A 21 -29.57 -14.73 -34.68
CA ARG A 21 -29.05 -13.50 -34.04
C ARG A 21 -28.89 -13.63 -32.53
N THR A 22 -29.80 -14.32 -31.83
CA THR A 22 -29.67 -14.54 -30.38
C THR A 22 -28.52 -15.50 -30.06
N SER A 23 -28.37 -16.60 -30.81
CA SER A 23 -27.27 -17.56 -30.61
C SER A 23 -25.88 -16.98 -30.87
N LEU A 24 -25.75 -16.07 -31.84
CA LEU A 24 -24.47 -15.38 -32.15
C LEU A 24 -24.08 -14.33 -31.10
N ALA A 25 -25.03 -13.74 -30.37
CA ALA A 25 -24.75 -12.75 -29.32
C ALA A 25 -24.54 -13.38 -27.93
N VAL A 26 -25.12 -14.56 -27.68
CA VAL A 26 -24.99 -15.28 -26.40
C VAL A 26 -23.57 -15.79 -26.17
N ILE A 27 -22.90 -16.34 -27.20
CA ILE A 27 -21.54 -16.87 -27.05
C ILE A 27 -20.53 -15.77 -26.66
N PRO A 28 -20.46 -14.61 -27.35
CA PRO A 28 -19.62 -13.49 -26.93
C PRO A 28 -19.96 -12.97 -25.54
N ALA A 29 -21.24 -12.85 -25.20
CA ALA A 29 -21.66 -12.38 -23.87
C ALA A 29 -21.22 -13.34 -22.75
N LEU A 30 -21.34 -14.66 -22.96
CA LEU A 30 -20.84 -15.68 -22.03
C LEU A 30 -19.32 -15.67 -21.94
N CYS A 31 -18.60 -15.48 -23.06
CA CYS A 31 -17.14 -15.34 -23.05
C CYS A 31 -16.69 -14.10 -22.27
N VAL A 32 -17.36 -12.96 -22.47
CA VAL A 32 -17.09 -11.72 -21.72
C VAL A 32 -17.40 -11.90 -20.24
N ALA A 33 -18.55 -12.49 -19.90
CA ALA A 33 -18.92 -12.79 -18.52
C ALA A 33 -17.90 -13.73 -17.87
N GLY A 34 -17.51 -14.81 -18.55
CA GLY A 34 -16.51 -15.76 -18.08
C GLY A 34 -15.14 -15.12 -17.87
N ALA A 35 -14.67 -14.32 -18.83
CA ALA A 35 -13.43 -13.56 -18.70
C ALA A 35 -13.48 -12.59 -17.52
N PHE A 36 -14.61 -11.88 -17.36
CA PHE A 36 -14.82 -10.96 -16.23
C PHE A 36 -14.81 -11.69 -14.89
N THR A 37 -15.47 -12.85 -14.79
CA THR A 37 -15.42 -13.68 -13.58
C THR A 37 -14.00 -14.15 -13.25
N ILE A 38 -13.21 -14.55 -14.26
CA ILE A 38 -11.79 -14.91 -14.06
C ILE A 38 -10.99 -13.71 -13.54
N LEU A 39 -11.20 -12.51 -14.10
CA LEU A 39 -10.51 -11.30 -13.65
C LEU A 39 -10.88 -10.93 -12.21
N LEU A 40 -12.17 -10.98 -11.86
CA LEU A 40 -12.63 -10.74 -10.49
C LEU A 40 -12.04 -11.77 -9.52
N HIS A 41 -12.06 -13.05 -9.90
CA HIS A 41 -11.49 -14.11 -9.07
C HIS A 41 -9.98 -13.89 -8.85
N ARG A 42 -9.22 -13.58 -9.90
CA ARG A 42 -7.79 -13.28 -9.79
C ARG A 42 -7.52 -12.05 -8.94
N ASN A 43 -8.32 -10.99 -9.08
CA ASN A 43 -8.20 -9.78 -8.27
C ASN A 43 -8.53 -10.05 -6.79
N TYR A 44 -9.52 -10.90 -6.52
CA TYR A 44 -9.86 -11.35 -5.18
C TYR A 44 -8.75 -12.22 -4.56
N GLN A 45 -8.19 -13.18 -5.31
CA GLN A 45 -7.04 -13.95 -4.83
C GLN A 45 -5.83 -13.06 -4.57
N ALA A 46 -5.60 -12.06 -5.42
CA ALA A 46 -4.54 -11.07 -5.21
C ALA A 46 -4.78 -10.20 -3.96
N TYR A 47 -6.03 -9.99 -3.55
CA TYR A 47 -6.34 -9.34 -2.26
C TYR A 47 -6.05 -10.27 -1.09
N LEU A 48 -6.50 -11.53 -1.16
CA LEU A 48 -6.25 -12.52 -0.12
C LEU A 48 -4.76 -12.76 0.13
N SER A 49 -3.94 -12.71 -0.93
CA SER A 49 -2.48 -12.90 -0.83
C SER A 49 -1.75 -11.76 -0.09
N LEU A 50 -2.39 -10.60 0.12
CA LEU A 50 -1.79 -9.50 0.87
C LEU A 50 -1.78 -9.74 2.39
N GLY A 51 -2.52 -10.77 2.83
CA GLY A 51 -2.68 -11.08 4.23
C GLY A 51 -3.61 -10.11 4.97
N PRO A 52 -3.72 -10.27 6.30
CA PRO A 52 -4.56 -9.41 7.13
C PRO A 52 -4.03 -7.97 7.14
N GLY A 53 -4.90 -7.02 7.50
CA GLY A 53 -4.56 -5.61 7.70
C GLY A 53 -5.76 -4.81 8.18
N GLY A 54 -5.82 -3.51 7.86
CA GLY A 54 -6.90 -2.62 8.33
C GLY A 54 -8.32 -2.98 7.86
N LEU A 55 -8.43 -3.76 6.77
CA LEU A 55 -9.67 -4.30 6.20
C LEU A 55 -9.80 -5.82 6.45
N PRO A 56 -11.01 -6.36 6.60
CA PRO A 56 -11.20 -7.79 6.87
C PRO A 56 -10.85 -8.63 5.63
N LEU A 57 -10.14 -9.75 5.84
CA LEU A 57 -9.69 -10.66 4.78
C LEU A 57 -10.84 -11.55 4.25
N ASN A 58 -11.82 -10.92 3.60
CA ASN A 58 -13.02 -11.57 3.05
C ASN A 58 -13.56 -10.78 1.84
N PRO A 59 -14.66 -11.22 1.19
CA PRO A 59 -15.21 -10.52 0.02
C PRO A 59 -15.62 -9.07 0.28
N TRP A 60 -16.00 -8.72 1.52
CA TRP A 60 -16.37 -7.34 1.86
C TRP A 60 -15.15 -6.42 1.94
N GLY A 61 -14.07 -6.86 2.57
CA GLY A 61 -12.81 -6.09 2.57
C GLY A 61 -12.24 -5.94 1.17
N TRP A 62 -12.30 -7.00 0.36
CA TRP A 62 -11.93 -6.95 -1.05
C TRP A 62 -12.73 -5.92 -1.85
N LEU A 63 -14.06 -5.89 -1.67
CA LEU A 63 -14.93 -4.94 -2.34
C LEU A 63 -14.56 -3.50 -1.97
N ILE A 64 -14.37 -3.21 -0.68
CA ILE A 64 -13.94 -1.89 -0.21
C ILE A 64 -12.59 -1.49 -0.81
N SER A 65 -11.60 -2.40 -0.78
CA SER A 65 -10.28 -2.18 -1.37
C SER A 65 -10.34 -1.95 -2.89
N THR A 66 -11.28 -2.60 -3.58
CA THR A 66 -11.50 -2.38 -5.02
C THR A 66 -12.13 -1.02 -5.29
N LEU A 67 -13.12 -0.62 -4.48
CA LEU A 67 -13.83 0.66 -4.63
C LEU A 67 -12.97 1.88 -4.31
N VAL A 68 -11.93 1.74 -3.48
CA VAL A 68 -11.00 2.85 -3.18
C VAL A 68 -9.97 3.08 -4.29
N LYS A 69 -9.81 2.14 -5.23
CA LYS A 69 -8.81 2.21 -6.30
C LYS A 69 -8.85 3.50 -7.13
N PRO A 70 -10.03 4.04 -7.53
CA PRO A 70 -10.10 5.28 -8.32
C PRO A 70 -9.60 6.53 -7.57
N LEU A 71 -9.48 6.48 -6.23
CA LEU A 71 -8.98 7.58 -5.41
C LEU A 71 -7.45 7.59 -5.30
N GLY A 72 -6.78 6.57 -5.83
CA GLY A 72 -5.33 6.45 -5.79
C GLY A 72 -4.62 7.54 -6.55
N ARG A 73 -3.57 8.07 -5.94
CA ARG A 73 -2.61 8.98 -6.57
C ARG A 73 -1.37 8.18 -7.01
N GLU A 74 -0.61 8.76 -7.95
CA GLU A 74 0.73 8.24 -8.23
C GLU A 74 1.64 8.43 -6.99
N THR A 75 2.62 7.56 -6.81
CA THR A 75 3.37 7.41 -5.56
C THR A 75 4.83 7.85 -5.62
N LEU A 76 5.35 8.19 -6.81
CA LEU A 76 6.79 8.36 -7.06
C LEU A 76 7.22 9.78 -7.38
N SER A 77 6.32 10.66 -7.82
CA SER A 77 6.64 12.07 -7.98
C SER A 77 6.99 12.70 -6.64
N THR A 78 7.95 13.62 -6.63
CA THR A 78 8.29 14.43 -5.46
C THR A 78 7.82 15.88 -5.58
N THR A 79 7.14 16.22 -6.68
CA THR A 79 6.70 17.59 -6.98
C THR A 79 5.76 18.18 -5.92
N GLU A 80 5.01 17.34 -5.20
CA GLU A 80 4.14 17.84 -4.12
C GLU A 80 4.89 18.35 -2.89
N TYR A 81 6.18 18.02 -2.78
CA TYR A 81 7.06 18.51 -1.74
C TYR A 81 7.86 19.74 -2.19
N ASP A 82 7.74 20.15 -3.45
CA ASP A 82 8.38 21.37 -3.95
C ASP A 82 7.72 22.59 -3.30
N GLY A 83 8.52 23.39 -2.58
CA GLY A 83 8.03 24.59 -1.88
C GLY A 83 7.23 24.31 -0.61
N ALA A 84 7.12 23.06 -0.15
CA ALA A 84 6.58 22.76 1.17
C ALA A 84 7.46 23.39 2.26
N ASP A 85 6.84 23.93 3.31
CA ASP A 85 7.55 24.61 4.41
C ASP A 85 8.74 23.77 4.87
N SER A 86 9.90 24.40 4.79
CA SER A 86 11.22 23.82 4.87
C SER A 86 11.56 23.37 6.28
N PHE A 87 10.88 22.34 6.79
CA PHE A 87 11.38 21.65 7.97
C PHE A 87 12.74 21.05 7.62
N GLU A 88 13.71 21.31 8.50
CA GLU A 88 15.04 20.76 8.39
C GLU A 88 14.96 19.24 8.21
N SER A 89 15.80 18.72 7.33
CA SER A 89 15.90 17.28 7.13
C SER A 89 16.41 16.63 8.43
N CYS A 90 15.69 15.62 8.93
CA CYS A 90 16.17 14.78 10.03
C CYS A 90 17.16 13.71 9.52
N LEU A 91 17.23 13.49 8.20
CA LEU A 91 18.24 12.63 7.58
C LEU A 91 19.59 13.32 7.35
N GLY A 92 19.65 14.65 7.51
CA GLY A 92 20.83 15.47 7.31
C GLY A 92 21.06 15.83 5.84
N GLU A 93 22.33 15.87 5.42
CA GLU A 93 22.68 16.20 4.03
C GLU A 93 22.24 15.10 3.06
N SER A 94 21.79 15.49 1.86
CA SER A 94 21.34 14.55 0.83
C SER A 94 22.45 13.62 0.33
N SER A 95 23.71 14.03 0.44
CA SER A 95 24.90 13.23 0.15
C SER A 95 25.00 12.00 1.06
N SER A 96 24.41 12.05 2.25
CA SER A 96 24.53 11.01 3.27
C SER A 96 23.65 9.79 3.01
N ILE A 97 22.60 9.89 2.18
CA ILE A 97 21.71 8.77 1.85
C ILE A 97 22.06 8.25 0.45
N PRO A 98 22.61 7.03 0.33
CA PRO A 98 23.00 6.48 -0.97
C PRO A 98 21.78 6.17 -1.84
N TYR A 99 21.99 6.02 -3.15
CA TYR A 99 20.96 5.46 -4.02
C TYR A 99 20.77 3.97 -3.73
N ARG A 100 19.53 3.52 -3.66
CA ARG A 100 19.20 2.10 -3.56
C ARG A 100 19.54 1.39 -4.87
N SER A 101 20.24 0.26 -4.77
CA SER A 101 20.70 -0.48 -5.95
C SER A 101 19.58 -1.31 -6.59
N GLY A 102 19.50 -1.31 -7.92
CA GLY A 102 18.52 -2.12 -8.67
C GLY A 102 17.10 -1.53 -8.70
N PRO A 103 16.12 -2.28 -9.21
CA PRO A 103 14.75 -1.79 -9.37
C PRO A 103 14.03 -1.67 -8.03
N ARG A 104 13.03 -0.79 -7.99
CA ARG A 104 12.04 -0.76 -6.90
C ARG A 104 11.29 -2.09 -6.81
N PRO A 105 10.87 -2.50 -5.60
CA PRO A 105 10.05 -3.68 -5.46
C PRO A 105 8.65 -3.42 -6.01
N ARG A 106 7.97 -4.47 -6.42
CA ARG A 106 6.59 -4.37 -6.91
C ARG A 106 5.63 -4.23 -5.74
N THR A 107 4.57 -3.46 -5.94
CA THR A 107 3.47 -3.30 -4.99
C THR A 107 2.18 -3.97 -5.46
N GLY A 108 1.32 -4.27 -4.49
CA GLY A 108 -0.02 -4.82 -4.72
C GLY A 108 -0.90 -3.96 -5.62
N TRP A 109 -1.86 -4.58 -6.31
CA TRP A 109 -2.89 -3.83 -7.03
C TRP A 109 -3.81 -3.07 -6.05
N HIS A 110 -4.07 -3.66 -4.90
CA HIS A 110 -4.90 -3.07 -3.83
C HIS A 110 -4.08 -2.09 -3.00
N PHE A 111 -4.72 -1.00 -2.56
CA PHE A 111 -4.08 0.00 -1.70
C PHE A 111 -4.28 -0.28 -0.21
N LEU A 112 -5.29 -1.07 0.16
CA LEU A 112 -5.63 -1.37 1.55
C LEU A 112 -5.79 -2.90 1.72
N PRO A 113 -4.83 -3.60 2.32
CA PRO A 113 -3.51 -3.09 2.73
C PRO A 113 -2.58 -2.82 1.53
N GLN A 114 -1.67 -1.86 1.66
CA GLN A 114 -0.56 -1.69 0.72
C GLN A 114 0.55 -2.67 1.12
N ARG A 115 1.05 -3.45 0.16
CA ARG A 115 2.12 -4.43 0.40
C ARG A 115 3.21 -4.38 -0.67
N GLN A 116 4.41 -4.69 -0.23
CA GLN A 116 5.55 -5.06 -1.07
C GLN A 116 5.43 -6.55 -1.45
N LEU A 117 5.53 -6.87 -2.74
CA LEU A 117 5.27 -8.22 -3.26
C LEU A 117 6.54 -9.04 -3.54
N ASP A 118 7.69 -8.39 -3.65
CA ASP A 118 8.98 -9.03 -3.91
C ASP A 118 10.11 -8.30 -3.17
N GLN A 119 11.34 -8.80 -3.29
CA GLN A 119 12.49 -8.33 -2.52
C GLN A 119 12.28 -8.43 -0.99
N ILE A 120 11.54 -9.45 -0.57
CA ILE A 120 11.28 -9.71 0.86
C ILE A 120 12.59 -10.17 1.52
N PRO A 121 12.97 -9.61 2.68
CA PRO A 121 14.19 -10.00 3.39
C PRO A 121 14.20 -11.48 3.77
N ASP A 122 15.41 -12.01 4.01
CA ASP A 122 15.58 -13.29 4.69
C ASP A 122 15.27 -13.19 6.19
N GLU A 123 15.22 -14.33 6.89
CA GLU A 123 14.88 -14.37 8.31
C GLU A 123 15.90 -13.63 9.20
N ALA A 124 17.17 -13.54 8.78
CA ALA A 124 18.18 -12.82 9.54
C ALA A 124 17.91 -11.31 9.53
N VAL A 125 17.62 -10.73 8.37
CA VAL A 125 17.28 -9.30 8.23
C VAL A 125 15.91 -9.01 8.86
N LYS A 126 14.94 -9.91 8.73
CA LYS A 126 13.64 -9.82 9.41
C LYS A 126 13.79 -9.72 10.93
N GLN A 127 14.64 -10.57 11.52
CA GLN A 127 14.91 -10.53 12.95
C GLN A 127 15.55 -9.20 13.37
N LYS A 128 16.52 -8.70 12.58
CA LYS A 128 17.13 -7.37 12.83
C LYS A 128 16.11 -6.24 12.79
N LEU A 129 15.12 -6.29 11.91
CA LEU A 129 14.04 -5.30 11.86
C LEU A 129 13.14 -5.33 13.09
N ARG A 130 12.80 -6.52 13.61
CA ARG A 130 12.05 -6.65 14.86
C ARG A 130 12.83 -6.05 16.02
N GLU A 131 14.11 -6.42 16.14
CA GLU A 131 15.00 -5.90 17.18
C GLU A 131 15.23 -4.38 17.06
N LEU A 132 15.27 -3.85 15.83
CA LEU A 132 15.30 -2.41 15.59
C LEU A 132 14.05 -1.72 16.16
N MET A 133 12.86 -2.27 15.92
CA MET A 133 11.62 -1.70 16.46
C MET A 133 11.63 -1.66 17.99
N ASP A 134 12.05 -2.76 18.64
CA ASP A 134 12.17 -2.83 20.10
C ASP A 134 13.21 -1.84 20.64
N ARG A 135 14.35 -1.73 19.94
CA ARG A 135 15.42 -0.80 20.30
C ARG A 135 14.99 0.65 20.15
N LEU A 136 14.32 1.02 19.07
CA LEU A 136 13.79 2.38 18.87
C LEU A 136 12.73 2.72 19.92
N ALA A 137 11.84 1.78 20.24
CA ALA A 137 10.86 1.96 21.32
C ALA A 137 11.52 2.25 22.68
N LYS A 138 12.64 1.58 22.97
CA LYS A 138 13.43 1.79 24.19
C LYS A 138 14.24 3.09 24.15
N GLU A 139 14.91 3.39 23.04
CA GLU A 139 15.74 4.58 22.86
C GLU A 139 14.91 5.87 23.00
N TYR A 140 13.68 5.86 22.50
CA TYR A 140 12.75 7.00 22.55
C TYR A 140 11.59 6.79 23.55
N GLU A 141 11.78 5.97 24.60
CA GLU A 141 10.70 5.55 25.52
C GLU A 141 9.93 6.71 26.19
N LYS A 142 10.58 7.87 26.32
CA LYS A 142 10.00 9.08 26.93
C LYS A 142 8.99 9.79 26.02
N THR A 143 9.14 9.64 24.70
CA THR A 143 8.33 10.33 23.69
C THR A 143 7.51 9.36 22.83
N VAL A 144 7.82 8.07 22.85
CA VAL A 144 7.19 7.03 22.02
C VAL A 144 6.62 5.90 22.88
N ALA A 145 5.48 5.37 22.46
CA ALA A 145 4.85 4.16 22.98
C ALA A 145 4.65 3.13 21.86
N VAL A 146 4.63 1.86 22.22
CA VAL A 146 4.27 0.76 21.31
C VAL A 146 2.79 0.45 21.51
N MET A 147 1.99 0.55 20.46
CA MET A 147 0.57 0.21 20.48
C MET A 147 0.15 -0.44 19.15
N PRO A 148 -1.00 -1.13 19.07
CA PRO A 148 -1.55 -1.55 17.78
C PRO A 148 -1.68 -0.35 16.83
N SER A 149 -1.24 -0.52 15.59
CA SER A 149 -1.32 0.54 14.57
C SER A 149 -2.78 0.92 14.30
N PRO A 150 -3.16 2.21 14.33
CA PRO A 150 -4.51 2.62 13.90
C PRO A 150 -4.76 2.37 12.40
N HIS A 151 -3.71 2.41 11.56
CA HIS A 151 -3.82 2.19 10.12
C HIS A 151 -3.80 0.70 9.74
N GLU A 152 -2.89 -0.07 10.32
CA GLU A 152 -2.69 -1.49 9.98
C GLU A 152 -3.54 -2.43 10.85
N LYS A 153 -3.83 -2.05 12.11
CA LYS A 153 -4.61 -2.80 13.13
C LYS A 153 -4.08 -4.16 13.57
N VAL A 154 -3.23 -4.79 12.77
CA VAL A 154 -2.69 -6.13 13.02
C VAL A 154 -1.30 -6.05 13.66
N ASP A 155 -0.42 -5.23 13.10
CA ASP A 155 0.94 -5.03 13.59
C ASP A 155 1.03 -3.83 14.55
N ASN A 156 2.03 -3.88 15.43
CA ASN A 156 2.32 -2.78 16.35
C ASN A 156 3.01 -1.61 15.63
N ALA A 157 2.68 -0.41 16.07
CA ALA A 157 3.25 0.85 15.65
C ALA A 157 4.02 1.53 16.78
N LEU A 158 4.94 2.41 16.39
CA LEU A 158 5.46 3.45 17.27
C LEU A 158 4.52 4.65 17.20
N ILE A 159 3.98 5.04 18.35
CA ILE A 159 3.02 6.13 18.50
C ILE A 159 3.61 7.21 19.43
N ILE A 160 3.33 8.48 19.15
CA ILE A 160 3.73 9.60 20.02
C ILE A 160 3.02 9.47 21.39
N ARG A 161 3.77 9.69 22.48
CA ARG A 161 3.22 9.84 23.82
C ARG A 161 2.66 11.26 24.02
N GLY A 162 1.42 11.34 24.46
CA GLY A 162 0.76 12.60 24.78
C GLY A 162 0.19 13.29 23.53
N THR A 163 0.10 14.61 23.57
CA THR A 163 -0.52 15.40 22.49
C THR A 163 0.43 15.52 21.29
N PRO A 164 -0.05 15.26 20.05
CA PRO A 164 0.71 15.50 18.83
C PRO A 164 1.33 16.90 18.78
N PRO A 165 2.63 17.04 18.50
CA PRO A 165 3.32 18.33 18.54
C PRO A 165 3.00 19.24 17.35
N HIS A 166 2.38 18.72 16.28
CA HIS A 166 2.03 19.47 15.07
C HIS A 166 0.89 18.78 14.29
N LYS A 167 0.36 19.48 13.27
CA LYS A 167 -0.81 19.01 12.51
C LYS A 167 -0.56 17.68 11.80
N ILE A 168 0.62 17.47 11.21
CA ILE A 168 0.92 16.22 10.49
C ILE A 168 0.90 15.02 11.45
N ALA A 169 1.44 15.18 12.65
CA ALA A 169 1.34 14.17 13.70
C ALA A 169 -0.10 13.91 14.15
N SER A 170 -0.94 14.95 14.22
CA SER A 170 -2.37 14.80 14.52
C SER A 170 -3.12 14.09 13.39
N ASP A 171 -2.87 14.45 12.14
CA ASP A 171 -3.46 13.84 10.95
C ASP A 171 -3.08 12.34 10.89
N ALA A 172 -1.83 11.99 11.20
CA ALA A 172 -1.38 10.61 11.31
C ALA A 172 -1.92 9.84 12.54
N GLN A 173 -2.86 10.42 13.29
CA GLN A 173 -3.42 9.81 14.51
C GLN A 173 -2.35 9.47 15.56
N SER A 174 -1.30 10.30 15.66
CA SER A 174 -0.10 10.10 16.49
C SER A 174 0.80 8.95 16.06
N GLU A 175 0.48 8.24 14.98
CA GLU A 175 1.30 7.17 14.46
C GLU A 175 2.54 7.72 13.77
N ILE A 176 3.72 7.27 14.22
CA ILE A 176 5.01 7.64 13.66
C ILE A 176 5.34 6.69 12.51
N LEU A 177 5.33 5.39 12.83
CA LEU A 177 5.65 4.33 11.89
C LEU A 177 5.11 2.98 12.38
N HIS A 178 4.92 2.04 11.46
CA HIS A 178 4.67 0.63 11.75
C HIS A 178 5.38 -0.29 10.77
N LEU A 179 5.86 -1.42 11.29
CA LEU A 179 6.49 -2.48 10.51
C LEU A 179 5.43 -3.51 10.11
N HIS A 180 5.38 -3.90 8.83
CA HIS A 180 4.59 -5.05 8.35
C HIS A 180 5.22 -6.38 8.77
N ALA A 181 5.37 -6.59 10.08
CA ALA A 181 6.15 -7.68 10.66
C ALA A 181 5.48 -9.05 10.43
N SER A 182 4.19 -9.06 10.14
CA SER A 182 3.41 -10.25 9.81
C SER A 182 3.42 -10.62 8.32
N SER A 183 3.99 -9.79 7.44
CA SER A 183 3.93 -9.99 5.99
C SER A 183 5.27 -9.70 5.28
N ASP A 184 5.44 -8.49 4.74
CA ASP A 184 6.50 -8.15 3.79
C ASP A 184 7.70 -7.39 4.38
N PHE A 185 7.61 -7.00 5.65
CA PHE A 185 8.65 -6.25 6.39
C PHE A 185 8.99 -4.87 5.79
N SER A 186 8.17 -4.34 4.90
CA SER A 186 8.18 -2.91 4.60
C SER A 186 7.64 -2.12 5.79
N VAL A 187 7.94 -0.83 5.83
CA VAL A 187 7.59 0.04 6.96
C VAL A 187 6.80 1.22 6.44
N HIS A 188 5.61 1.44 6.98
CA HIS A 188 4.95 2.72 6.82
C HIS A 188 5.51 3.71 7.83
N ALA A 189 5.93 4.89 7.38
CA ALA A 189 6.52 5.92 8.23
C ALA A 189 6.12 7.32 7.79
N ILE A 190 6.00 8.23 8.76
CA ILE A 190 5.79 9.66 8.54
C ILE A 190 7.12 10.39 8.59
N LEU A 191 7.48 11.09 7.52
CA LEU A 191 8.75 11.81 7.40
C LEU A 191 8.52 13.30 7.16
N SER A 192 9.54 14.14 7.36
CA SER A 192 9.46 15.53 6.89
C SER A 192 9.28 15.57 5.37
N SER A 193 8.64 16.61 4.81
CA SER A 193 8.48 16.73 3.34
C SER A 193 9.82 16.65 2.60
N ARG A 194 10.89 17.18 3.19
CA ARG A 194 12.26 17.13 2.65
C ARG A 194 12.82 15.70 2.66
N ASP A 195 12.60 14.97 3.74
CA ASP A 195 13.03 13.58 3.85
C ASP A 195 12.19 12.64 2.96
N CYS A 196 10.88 12.90 2.81
CA CYS A 196 10.04 12.19 1.86
C CYS A 196 10.61 12.28 0.44
N LYS A 197 10.93 13.51 0.01
CA LYS A 197 11.55 13.77 -1.29
C LYS A 197 12.86 13.01 -1.46
N LEU A 198 13.76 13.09 -0.47
CA LEU A 198 15.05 12.40 -0.51
C LEU A 198 14.90 10.87 -0.56
N VAL A 199 14.05 10.29 0.29
CA VAL A 199 13.79 8.84 0.34
C VAL A 199 13.23 8.33 -0.98
N ILE A 200 12.30 9.07 -1.59
CA ILE A 200 11.73 8.71 -2.88
C ILE A 200 12.79 8.85 -3.98
N GLU A 201 13.47 9.99 -4.11
CA GLU A 201 14.48 10.21 -5.16
C GLU A 201 15.64 9.19 -5.11
N ARG A 202 16.00 8.74 -3.91
CA ARG A 202 17.07 7.75 -3.69
C ARG A 202 16.59 6.30 -3.81
N GLY A 203 15.31 6.06 -4.07
CA GLY A 203 14.80 4.71 -4.35
C GLY A 203 14.42 3.88 -3.13
N TRP A 204 14.34 4.48 -1.93
CA TRP A 204 14.13 3.77 -0.66
C TRP A 204 12.66 3.59 -0.29
N GLY A 205 11.75 4.33 -0.91
CA GLY A 205 10.33 4.20 -0.65
C GLY A 205 9.47 4.95 -1.67
N GLU A 206 8.18 4.87 -1.47
CA GLU A 206 7.15 5.55 -2.25
C GLU A 206 6.02 6.02 -1.33
N ARG A 207 5.24 7.02 -1.77
CA ARG A 207 4.06 7.45 -1.00
C ARG A 207 3.02 6.34 -0.91
N HIS A 208 2.21 6.36 0.15
CA HIS A 208 0.96 5.60 0.14
C HIS A 208 0.02 6.18 -0.94
N PRO A 209 -0.65 5.36 -1.78
CA PRO A 209 -1.53 5.83 -2.85
C PRO A 209 -2.68 6.74 -2.39
N LEU A 210 -3.12 6.59 -1.13
CA LEU A 210 -4.16 7.41 -0.52
C LEU A 210 -3.62 8.59 0.33
N SER A 211 -2.31 8.82 0.32
CA SER A 211 -1.69 9.94 1.05
C SER A 211 -2.21 11.29 0.54
N GLY A 212 -2.61 12.14 1.48
CA GLY A 212 -3.22 13.45 1.22
C GLY A 212 -4.63 13.41 0.61
N VAL A 213 -5.25 12.23 0.47
CA VAL A 213 -6.63 12.08 -0.01
C VAL A 213 -7.60 12.01 1.17
N LEU A 214 -7.22 11.27 2.21
CA LEU A 214 -7.97 11.15 3.45
C LEU A 214 -7.33 12.01 4.53
N GLY A 215 -8.15 12.63 5.39
CA GLY A 215 -7.66 13.53 6.44
C GLY A 215 -6.75 12.86 7.47
N ASN A 216 -6.84 11.53 7.61
CA ASN A 216 -6.00 10.76 8.53
C ASN A 216 -4.75 10.13 7.88
N VAL A 217 -4.53 10.33 6.57
CA VAL A 217 -3.37 9.79 5.84
C VAL A 217 -2.61 10.97 5.25
N PRO A 218 -1.68 11.60 5.99
CA PRO A 218 -1.01 12.80 5.52
C PRO A 218 -0.13 12.51 4.31
N ARG A 219 0.23 13.58 3.58
CA ARG A 219 1.09 13.50 2.38
C ARG A 219 2.47 12.92 2.65
N GLN A 220 2.91 12.98 3.91
CA GLN A 220 4.17 12.49 4.42
C GLN A 220 4.18 10.98 4.74
N PHE A 221 3.05 10.29 4.53
CA PHE A 221 2.92 8.87 4.80
C PHE A 221 3.51 8.04 3.65
N LEU A 222 4.71 7.53 3.86
CA LEU A 222 5.46 6.72 2.90
C LEU A 222 5.42 5.25 3.29
N MET A 223 5.55 4.38 2.29
CA MET A 223 6.02 3.01 2.45
C MET A 223 7.52 2.99 2.16
N VAL A 224 8.33 2.74 3.18
CA VAL A 224 9.77 2.47 3.08
C VAL A 224 9.95 0.99 2.79
N TYR A 225 10.72 0.67 1.75
CA TYR A 225 10.90 -0.71 1.31
C TYR A 225 11.70 -1.53 2.33
N ALA A 226 11.38 -2.82 2.40
CA ALA A 226 12.10 -3.75 3.26
C ALA A 226 13.58 -3.84 2.80
N PRO A 227 14.55 -3.76 3.73
CA PRO A 227 15.96 -3.91 3.39
C PRO A 227 16.26 -5.35 2.96
N ARG A 228 17.13 -5.52 1.96
CA ARG A 228 17.52 -6.85 1.45
C ARG A 228 18.75 -7.44 2.14
N ASN A 229 19.56 -6.58 2.76
CA ASN A 229 20.84 -6.92 3.38
C ASN A 229 21.21 -5.89 4.46
N ASP A 230 22.37 -6.07 5.06
CA ASP A 230 22.85 -5.26 6.18
C ASP A 230 23.14 -3.81 5.78
N GLU A 231 23.62 -3.59 4.56
CA GLU A 231 23.87 -2.24 4.04
C GLU A 231 22.54 -1.48 3.87
N GLU A 232 21.51 -2.12 3.32
CA GLU A 232 20.17 -1.53 3.23
C GLU A 232 19.55 -1.33 4.60
N PHE A 233 19.73 -2.28 5.52
CA PHE A 233 19.22 -2.19 6.88
C PHE A 233 19.75 -0.94 7.59
N ALA A 234 21.04 -0.62 7.44
CA ALA A 234 21.63 0.57 8.02
C ALA A 234 21.01 1.87 7.49
N VAL A 235 20.59 1.90 6.21
CA VAL A 235 19.90 3.06 5.64
C VAL A 235 18.46 3.15 6.13
N VAL A 236 17.75 2.02 6.16
CA VAL A 236 16.37 1.96 6.68
C VAL A 236 16.33 2.41 8.13
N GLU A 237 17.26 1.95 8.98
CA GLU A 237 17.35 2.42 10.38
C GLU A 237 17.45 3.95 10.48
N ARG A 238 18.28 4.58 9.64
CA ARG A 238 18.41 6.04 9.62
C ARG A 238 17.12 6.74 9.23
N ILE A 239 16.39 6.19 8.25
CA ILE A 239 15.07 6.69 7.84
C ILE A 239 14.07 6.60 8.99
N LEU A 240 14.03 5.48 9.71
CA LEU A 240 13.10 5.31 10.83
C LEU A 240 13.43 6.25 12.00
N LYS A 241 14.71 6.46 12.31
CA LYS A 241 15.14 7.45 13.31
C LYS A 241 14.71 8.86 12.93
N ALA A 242 14.93 9.26 11.67
CA ALA A 242 14.48 10.56 11.17
C ALA A 242 12.96 10.75 11.26
N SER A 243 12.18 9.67 11.03
CA SER A 243 10.72 9.69 11.22
C SER A 243 10.34 10.00 12.67
N ILE A 244 10.97 9.32 13.64
CA ILE A 244 10.72 9.56 15.07
C ILE A 244 11.10 10.97 15.48
N GLU A 245 12.27 11.45 15.06
CA GLU A 245 12.73 12.80 15.37
C GLU A 245 11.78 13.86 14.82
N TYR A 246 11.37 13.74 13.55
CA TYR A 246 10.43 14.65 12.92
C TYR A 246 9.06 14.67 13.64
N MET A 247 8.53 13.49 13.94
CA MET A 247 7.19 13.35 14.53
C MET A 247 7.13 13.77 15.99
N THR A 248 8.25 13.75 16.72
CA THR A 248 8.30 14.12 18.14
C THR A 248 8.80 15.55 18.39
N LYS A 249 9.42 16.20 17.40
CA LYS A 249 9.90 17.58 17.51
C LYS A 249 8.72 18.56 17.47
N ARG A 250 8.68 19.51 18.41
CA ARG A 250 7.77 20.66 18.32
C ARG A 250 8.25 21.59 17.23
N HIS A 251 7.36 21.91 16.29
CA HIS A 251 7.61 22.95 15.31
C HIS A 251 7.18 24.30 15.87
N SER A 252 8.05 25.30 15.77
CA SER A 252 7.72 26.67 16.14
C SER A 252 6.59 27.16 15.21
N ASN A 253 5.39 27.29 15.78
CA ASN A 253 4.13 27.84 15.23
C ASN A 253 4.06 28.12 13.72
N SER A 254 3.25 27.30 13.02
CA SER A 254 2.39 27.76 11.90
C SER A 254 1.20 28.54 12.43
#